data_AF-A0A0W0VXN5-F1
#
_entry.id   AF-A0A0W0VXN5-F1
#
_cell.length_a   1.000
_cell.length_b   1.000
_cell.length_c   1.000
_cell.angle_alpha   90.00
_cell.angle_beta   90.00
_cell.angle_gamma   90.00
#
_symmetry.space_group_name_H-M   'P 1'
#
loop_
_entity.id
_entity.type
_entity.pdbx_description
1 polymer ?
#
loop_
_entity_poly.entity_id
_entity_poly.type
_entity_poly.pdbx_seq_one_letter_code
_entity_poly.pdbx_strand_id
1 'polypeptide(L)'
;MPSRLEKIVHSLCEVVLSYSSTQTLKPYSLKELLEKEHEKFIEALQSIINDGTKGYTTRLSLLNYFLFVINQVKPLLVQNKPMSNEECIIVQQHLENLILNVNKLLNTYQNQTIVVNYNDKKENIYGFVRGISGMHKAYTLCNSGQLLQDNFITPLGLTEYSKNTVNSFVAELIDEHQRALKLLLLNEENTTLKKQFSELEERFKALEEEKLSLEVTMKQLQQEKQRTDEALEQLNQEKLSLMAELKLEREKTTEKSKPSSIKRSSNMNSMGGFGLRPYYLSPFFPSIGLPSLLEYKEGGELDDKEGNEETGPKSTTTQSLDFDI
;
A
#
# COMPACT_ATOMS: atom_id res chain seq x y z
N MET A 1 -20.52 1.01 0.24
CA MET A 1 -21.57 0.46 -0.66
C MET A 1 -20.86 -0.41 -1.69
N PRO A 2 -21.32 -1.64 -1.94
CA PRO A 2 -20.65 -2.53 -2.90
C PRO A 2 -20.75 -1.95 -4.31
N SER A 3 -19.64 -1.99 -5.04
CA SER A 3 -19.53 -1.68 -6.47
C SER A 3 -20.45 -2.58 -7.31
N ARG A 4 -20.78 -2.17 -8.53
CA ARG A 4 -21.60 -2.98 -9.45
C ARG A 4 -20.97 -4.35 -9.72
N LEU A 5 -19.64 -4.41 -9.78
CA LEU A 5 -18.90 -5.66 -9.97
C LEU A 5 -19.06 -6.61 -8.76
N GLU A 6 -18.96 -6.11 -7.53
CA GLU A 6 -19.22 -6.92 -6.32
C GLU A 6 -20.66 -7.42 -6.25
N LYS A 7 -21.63 -6.60 -6.70
CA LYS A 7 -23.04 -7.01 -6.76
C LYS A 7 -23.26 -8.24 -7.65
N ILE A 8 -22.46 -8.45 -8.71
CA ILE A 8 -22.56 -9.65 -9.55
C ILE A 8 -22.21 -10.91 -8.74
N VAL A 9 -21.15 -10.85 -7.93
CA VAL A 9 -20.78 -11.95 -7.04
C VAL A 9 -21.87 -12.18 -6.00
N HIS A 10 -22.45 -11.12 -5.45
CA HIS A 10 -23.56 -11.21 -4.49
C HIS A 10 -24.79 -11.86 -5.12
N SER A 11 -25.16 -11.46 -6.33
CA SER A 11 -26.24 -12.06 -7.12
C SER A 11 -26.04 -13.56 -7.36
N LEU A 12 -24.82 -14.00 -7.66
CA LEU A 12 -24.52 -15.44 -7.79
C LEU A 12 -24.67 -16.18 -6.47
N CYS A 13 -24.18 -15.59 -5.37
CA CYS A 13 -24.39 -16.17 -4.05
C CYS A 13 -25.89 -16.30 -3.75
N GLU A 14 -26.66 -15.27 -4.04
CA GLU A 14 -28.11 -15.23 -3.82
C GLU A 14 -28.87 -16.28 -4.65
N VAL A 15 -28.41 -16.59 -5.87
CA VAL A 15 -28.92 -17.72 -6.65
C VAL A 15 -28.65 -19.05 -5.95
N VAL A 16 -27.42 -19.27 -5.45
CA VAL A 16 -27.07 -20.52 -4.73
C VAL A 16 -27.89 -20.66 -3.45
N LEU A 17 -28.00 -19.59 -2.67
CA LEU A 17 -28.77 -19.56 -1.42
C LEU A 17 -30.26 -19.78 -1.67
N SER A 18 -30.83 -19.09 -2.66
CA SER A 18 -32.25 -19.23 -3.01
C SER A 18 -32.56 -20.63 -3.50
N TYR A 19 -31.71 -21.19 -4.37
CA TYR A 19 -31.86 -22.56 -4.81
C TYR A 19 -31.85 -23.53 -3.62
N SER A 20 -30.84 -23.47 -2.77
CA SER A 20 -30.73 -24.38 -1.61
C SER A 20 -31.89 -24.21 -0.63
N SER A 21 -32.37 -22.97 -0.43
CA SER A 21 -33.54 -22.69 0.41
C SER A 21 -34.80 -23.35 -0.15
N THR A 22 -35.01 -23.35 -1.47
CA THR A 22 -36.16 -24.03 -2.09
C THR A 22 -36.13 -25.54 -1.95
N GLN A 23 -34.95 -26.14 -1.78
CA GLN A 23 -34.80 -27.60 -1.66
C GLN A 23 -34.82 -28.09 -0.21
N THR A 24 -34.27 -27.29 0.71
CA THR A 24 -34.10 -27.67 2.12
C THR A 24 -35.12 -27.04 3.07
N LEU A 25 -35.87 -26.02 2.60
CA LEU A 25 -36.75 -25.16 3.40
C LEU A 25 -36.01 -24.43 4.54
N LYS A 26 -34.68 -24.35 4.48
CA LYS A 26 -33.85 -23.58 5.42
C LYS A 26 -33.52 -22.22 4.81
N PRO A 27 -33.78 -21.10 5.50
CA PRO A 27 -33.33 -19.79 5.04
C PRO A 27 -31.82 -19.66 5.26
N TYR A 28 -31.14 -19.02 4.32
CA TYR A 28 -29.72 -18.66 4.44
C TYR A 28 -29.58 -17.14 4.30
N SER A 29 -28.77 -16.53 5.14
CA SER A 29 -28.50 -15.09 5.12
C SER A 29 -27.29 -14.77 4.24
N LEU A 30 -27.51 -14.00 3.16
CA LEU A 30 -26.42 -13.51 2.30
C LEU A 30 -25.45 -12.64 3.09
N LYS A 31 -25.96 -11.80 3.99
CA LYS A 31 -25.13 -10.90 4.81
C LYS A 31 -24.18 -11.68 5.71
N GLU A 32 -24.68 -12.66 6.45
CA GLU A 32 -23.86 -13.51 7.33
C GLU A 32 -22.83 -14.32 6.55
N LEU A 33 -23.18 -14.74 5.33
CA LEU A 33 -22.24 -15.42 4.45
C LEU A 33 -21.09 -14.49 4.04
N LEU A 34 -21.41 -13.28 3.57
CA LEU A 34 -20.43 -12.32 3.04
C LEU A 34 -19.48 -11.75 4.11
N GLU A 35 -19.87 -11.77 5.39
CA GLU A 35 -19.02 -11.35 6.53
C GLU A 35 -17.91 -12.35 6.87
N LYS A 36 -17.95 -13.57 6.32
CA LYS A 36 -16.93 -14.59 6.56
C LYS A 36 -15.65 -14.31 5.76
N GLU A 37 -14.51 -14.71 6.35
CA GLU A 37 -13.24 -14.83 5.63
C GLU A 37 -13.39 -15.75 4.43
N HIS A 38 -12.59 -15.51 3.38
CA HIS A 38 -12.76 -16.16 2.07
C HIS A 38 -12.82 -17.69 2.13
N GLU A 39 -11.92 -18.34 2.86
CA GLU A 39 -11.90 -19.81 2.98
C GLU A 39 -13.19 -20.34 3.63
N LYS A 40 -13.57 -19.78 4.78
CA LYS A 40 -14.81 -20.14 5.49
C LYS A 40 -16.07 -19.80 4.69
N PHE A 41 -16.01 -18.76 3.87
CA PHE A 41 -17.07 -18.37 2.94
C PHE A 41 -17.26 -19.45 1.86
N ILE A 42 -16.18 -19.93 1.23
CA ILE A 42 -16.21 -20.99 0.23
C ILE A 42 -16.69 -22.32 0.83
N GLU A 43 -16.18 -22.70 2.01
CA GLU A 43 -16.61 -23.91 2.72
C GLU A 43 -18.10 -23.87 3.06
N ALA A 44 -18.58 -22.73 3.58
CA ALA A 44 -20.00 -22.55 3.89
C ALA A 44 -20.86 -22.66 2.62
N LEU A 45 -20.45 -22.02 1.52
CA LEU A 45 -21.20 -22.06 0.26
C LEU A 45 -21.23 -23.49 -0.32
N GLN A 46 -20.12 -24.23 -0.26
CA GLN A 46 -20.06 -25.64 -0.65
C GLN A 46 -21.00 -26.50 0.21
N SER A 47 -21.04 -26.29 1.53
CA SER A 47 -21.98 -27.01 2.41
C SER A 47 -23.43 -26.75 2.02
N ILE A 48 -23.77 -25.49 1.73
CA ILE A 48 -25.12 -25.10 1.29
C ILE A 48 -25.50 -25.75 -0.05
N ILE A 49 -24.55 -25.87 -0.98
CA ILE A 49 -24.73 -26.55 -2.26
C ILE A 49 -24.99 -28.05 -2.03
N ASN A 50 -24.17 -28.70 -1.20
CA ASN A 50 -24.30 -30.12 -0.90
C ASN A 50 -25.66 -30.44 -0.25
N ASP A 51 -26.07 -29.62 0.71
CA ASP A 51 -27.38 -29.75 1.36
C ASP A 51 -28.53 -29.55 0.37
N GLY A 52 -28.44 -28.51 -0.47
CA GLY A 52 -29.45 -28.18 -1.47
C GLY A 52 -29.56 -29.17 -2.64
N THR A 53 -28.56 -30.04 -2.83
CA THR A 53 -28.53 -30.99 -3.96
C THR A 53 -28.62 -32.45 -3.53
N LYS A 54 -28.72 -32.73 -2.23
CA LYS A 54 -28.77 -34.09 -1.67
C LYS A 54 -29.88 -34.98 -2.26
N GLY A 55 -31.05 -34.39 -2.56
CA GLY A 55 -32.18 -35.09 -3.17
C GLY A 55 -32.36 -34.84 -4.67
N TYR A 56 -31.63 -33.89 -5.26
CA TYR A 56 -31.78 -33.47 -6.65
C TYR A 56 -30.43 -33.00 -7.23
N THR A 57 -29.70 -33.95 -7.82
CA THR A 57 -28.29 -33.76 -8.21
C THR A 57 -28.10 -33.08 -9.57
N THR A 58 -29.14 -32.92 -10.38
CA THR A 58 -29.02 -32.38 -11.76
C THR A 58 -28.54 -30.93 -11.80
N ARG A 59 -28.61 -30.19 -10.68
CA ARG A 59 -28.08 -28.82 -10.54
C ARG A 59 -26.73 -28.74 -9.84
N LEU A 60 -26.16 -29.85 -9.37
CA LEU A 60 -24.87 -29.85 -8.66
C LEU A 60 -23.74 -29.26 -9.52
N SER A 61 -23.62 -29.70 -10.78
CA SER A 61 -22.61 -29.17 -11.72
C SER A 61 -22.73 -27.66 -11.95
N LEU A 62 -23.96 -27.14 -12.04
CA LEU A 62 -24.19 -25.70 -12.17
C LEU A 62 -23.71 -24.93 -10.94
N LEU A 63 -24.09 -25.39 -9.76
CA LEU A 63 -23.75 -24.69 -8.52
C LEU A 63 -22.26 -24.77 -8.20
N ASN A 64 -21.61 -25.89 -8.54
CA ASN A 64 -20.15 -26.01 -8.45
C ASN A 64 -19.44 -25.08 -9.45
N TYR A 65 -19.98 -24.91 -10.66
CA TYR A 65 -19.47 -23.91 -11.60
C TYR A 65 -19.59 -22.49 -11.05
N PHE A 66 -20.72 -22.13 -10.44
CA PHE A 66 -20.88 -20.82 -9.78
C PHE A 66 -19.91 -20.65 -8.61
N LEU A 67 -19.76 -21.66 -7.76
CA LEU A 67 -18.79 -21.64 -6.67
C LEU A 67 -17.37 -21.42 -7.19
N PHE A 68 -17.00 -22.09 -8.28
CA PHE A 68 -15.70 -21.89 -8.92
C PHE A 68 -15.50 -20.44 -9.35
N VAL A 69 -16.46 -19.87 -10.10
CA VAL A 69 -16.35 -18.47 -10.56
C VAL A 69 -16.29 -17.49 -9.38
N ILE A 70 -17.11 -17.71 -8.35
CA ILE A 70 -17.07 -16.92 -7.12
C ILE A 70 -15.68 -17.01 -6.45
N ASN A 71 -15.11 -18.21 -6.37
CA ASN A 71 -13.80 -18.44 -5.76
C ASN A 71 -12.67 -17.71 -6.51
N GLN A 72 -12.74 -17.63 -7.83
CA GLN A 72 -11.75 -16.92 -8.65
C GLN A 72 -11.92 -15.39 -8.58
N VAL A 73 -13.16 -14.90 -8.55
CA VAL A 73 -13.44 -13.46 -8.68
C VAL A 73 -13.47 -12.75 -7.33
N LYS A 74 -14.11 -13.31 -6.30
CA LYS A 74 -14.34 -12.63 -5.01
C LYS A 74 -13.04 -12.10 -4.36
N PRO A 75 -11.94 -12.86 -4.26
CA PRO A 75 -10.71 -12.37 -3.64
C PRO A 75 -10.17 -11.09 -4.30
N LEU A 76 -10.32 -11.00 -5.62
CA LEU A 76 -9.82 -9.89 -6.43
C LEU A 76 -10.67 -8.63 -6.32
N LEU A 77 -11.91 -8.74 -5.83
CA LEU A 77 -12.83 -7.62 -5.63
C LEU A 77 -12.79 -7.06 -4.21
N VAL A 78 -12.49 -7.89 -3.21
CA VAL A 78 -12.50 -7.49 -1.79
C VAL A 78 -11.19 -6.80 -1.38
N GLN A 79 -10.16 -6.87 -2.22
CA GLN A 79 -8.91 -6.17 -1.99
C GLN A 79 -9.06 -4.65 -2.16
N ASN A 80 -8.55 -3.87 -1.19
CA ASN A 80 -8.56 -2.40 -1.23
C ASN A 80 -7.50 -1.81 -2.18
N LYS A 81 -7.04 -2.59 -3.17
CA LYS A 81 -6.02 -2.17 -4.13
C LYS A 81 -6.52 -2.41 -5.55
N PRO A 82 -6.17 -1.52 -6.51
CA PRO A 82 -6.37 -1.76 -7.92
C PRO A 82 -5.83 -3.13 -8.34
N MET A 83 -6.56 -3.79 -9.23
CA MET A 83 -6.15 -5.06 -9.84
C MET A 83 -5.06 -4.76 -10.87
N SER A 84 -4.09 -5.66 -10.98
CA SER A 84 -3.16 -5.70 -12.11
C SER A 84 -3.88 -6.02 -13.43
N ASN A 85 -3.21 -5.79 -14.55
CA ASN A 85 -3.77 -6.12 -15.88
C ASN A 85 -4.08 -7.61 -16.01
N GLU A 86 -3.24 -8.47 -15.45
CA GLU A 86 -3.43 -9.93 -15.47
C GLU A 86 -4.67 -10.34 -14.66
N GLU A 87 -4.83 -9.79 -13.45
CA GLU A 87 -6.02 -10.02 -12.62
C GLU A 87 -7.29 -9.50 -13.30
N CYS A 88 -7.24 -8.35 -13.97
CA CYS A 88 -8.36 -7.82 -14.74
C CYS A 88 -8.77 -8.79 -15.87
N ILE A 89 -7.80 -9.34 -16.60
CA ILE A 89 -8.06 -10.32 -17.67
C ILE A 89 -8.71 -11.58 -17.09
N ILE A 90 -8.25 -12.07 -15.94
CA ILE A 90 -8.82 -13.25 -15.28
C ILE A 90 -10.28 -13.00 -14.89
N VAL A 91 -10.56 -11.88 -14.22
CA VAL A 91 -11.93 -11.51 -13.84
C VAL A 91 -12.82 -11.38 -15.07
N GLN A 92 -12.31 -10.70 -16.11
CA GLN A 92 -13.02 -10.51 -17.36
C GLN A 92 -13.41 -11.84 -18.00
N GLN A 93 -12.45 -12.75 -18.18
CA GLN A 93 -12.69 -14.06 -18.78
C GLN A 93 -13.69 -14.89 -17.99
N HIS A 94 -13.59 -14.92 -16.65
CA HIS A 94 -14.51 -15.68 -15.83
C HIS A 94 -15.94 -15.13 -15.90
N LEU A 95 -16.11 -13.82 -15.86
CA LEU A 95 -17.44 -13.18 -15.92
C LEU A 95 -18.06 -13.26 -17.32
N GLU A 96 -17.28 -13.05 -18.38
CA GLU A 96 -17.76 -13.22 -19.76
C GLU A 96 -18.27 -14.65 -20.00
N ASN A 97 -17.45 -15.64 -19.65
CA ASN A 97 -17.84 -17.04 -19.80
C ASN A 97 -19.07 -17.37 -18.96
N LEU A 98 -19.15 -16.86 -17.73
CA LEU A 98 -20.32 -17.04 -16.87
C LEU A 98 -21.59 -16.49 -17.53
N ILE A 99 -21.58 -15.23 -17.96
CA ILE A 99 -22.75 -14.57 -18.55
C ILE A 99 -23.20 -15.31 -19.82
N LEU A 100 -22.24 -15.64 -20.70
CA LEU A 100 -22.53 -16.36 -21.95
C LEU A 100 -23.07 -17.77 -21.70
N ASN A 101 -22.47 -18.52 -20.77
CA ASN A 101 -22.92 -19.87 -20.43
C ASN A 101 -24.30 -19.86 -19.76
N VAL A 102 -24.55 -18.92 -18.85
CA VAL A 102 -25.87 -18.75 -18.22
C VAL A 102 -26.93 -18.40 -19.26
N ASN A 103 -26.67 -17.44 -20.15
CA ASN A 103 -27.60 -17.11 -21.22
C ASN A 103 -27.87 -18.33 -22.12
N LYS A 104 -26.84 -19.11 -22.47
CA LYS A 104 -27.01 -20.33 -23.25
C LYS A 104 -27.88 -21.36 -22.52
N LEU A 105 -27.67 -21.57 -21.23
CA LEU A 105 -28.49 -22.47 -20.40
C LEU A 105 -29.97 -22.05 -20.34
N LEU A 106 -30.23 -20.74 -20.21
CA LEU A 106 -31.59 -20.18 -20.16
C LEU A 106 -32.34 -20.36 -21.48
N ASN A 107 -31.62 -20.54 -22.58
CA ASN A 107 -32.17 -20.83 -23.90
C ASN A 107 -32.12 -22.33 -24.29
N THR A 108 -31.66 -23.21 -23.39
CA THR A 108 -31.53 -24.65 -23.64
C THR A 108 -32.64 -25.43 -22.92
N TYR A 109 -33.18 -26.48 -23.56
CA TYR A 109 -34.19 -27.35 -22.94
C TYR A 109 -33.64 -28.16 -21.77
N GLN A 110 -34.48 -28.48 -20.79
CA GLN A 110 -34.07 -29.25 -19.61
C GLN A 110 -33.53 -30.66 -19.90
N ASN A 111 -33.92 -31.27 -21.02
CA ASN A 111 -33.42 -32.57 -21.46
C ASN A 111 -32.12 -32.48 -22.29
N GLN A 112 -31.67 -31.27 -22.58
CA GLN A 112 -30.41 -30.99 -23.27
C GLN A 112 -29.39 -30.46 -22.28
N THR A 113 -28.12 -30.67 -22.60
CA THR A 113 -27.00 -30.16 -21.81
C THR A 113 -26.14 -29.24 -22.66
N ILE A 114 -25.50 -28.28 -22.01
CA ILE A 114 -24.37 -27.57 -22.58
C ILE A 114 -23.11 -28.05 -21.89
N VAL A 115 -22.01 -28.05 -22.63
CA VAL A 115 -20.69 -28.31 -22.11
C VAL A 115 -20.12 -27.00 -21.56
N VAL A 116 -19.71 -27.01 -20.30
CA VAL A 116 -18.96 -25.92 -19.66
C VAL A 116 -17.60 -26.45 -19.21
N ASN A 117 -16.55 -25.70 -19.55
CA ASN A 117 -15.18 -26.01 -19.14
C ASN A 117 -14.78 -25.08 -18.00
N TYR A 118 -14.40 -25.65 -16.85
CA TYR A 118 -13.89 -24.90 -15.70
C TYR A 118 -13.04 -25.80 -14.81
N ASN A 119 -12.05 -25.24 -14.11
CA ASN A 119 -11.16 -26.00 -13.22
C ASN A 119 -10.54 -27.25 -13.89
N ASP A 120 -10.08 -27.09 -15.13
CA ASP A 120 -9.55 -28.17 -16.00
C ASP A 120 -10.50 -29.37 -16.19
N LYS A 121 -11.79 -29.16 -15.93
CA LYS A 121 -12.85 -30.16 -16.06
C LYS A 121 -13.87 -29.72 -17.09
N LYS A 122 -14.47 -30.72 -17.73
CA LYS A 122 -15.56 -30.57 -18.69
C LYS A 122 -16.82 -31.13 -18.06
N GLU A 123 -17.79 -30.28 -17.78
CA GLU A 123 -19.06 -30.69 -17.18
C GLU A 123 -20.25 -30.42 -18.11
N ASN A 124 -21.21 -31.35 -18.09
CA ASN A 124 -22.46 -31.22 -18.82
C ASN A 124 -23.52 -30.64 -17.89
N ILE A 125 -24.03 -29.45 -18.21
CA ILE A 125 -25.02 -28.75 -17.40
C ILE A 125 -26.36 -28.71 -18.14
N TYR A 126 -27.42 -29.19 -17.50
CA TYR A 126 -28.77 -29.23 -18.07
C TYR A 126 -29.36 -27.83 -18.27
N GLY A 127 -30.10 -27.64 -19.36
CA GLY A 127 -30.83 -26.40 -19.64
C GLY A 127 -31.95 -26.07 -18.64
N PHE A 128 -32.60 -24.93 -18.85
CA PHE A 128 -33.68 -24.43 -17.96
C PHE A 128 -35.07 -24.38 -18.59
N VAL A 129 -35.19 -24.48 -19.93
CA VAL A 129 -36.47 -24.34 -20.63
C VAL A 129 -37.31 -25.61 -20.47
N ARG A 130 -38.51 -25.46 -19.92
CA ARG A 130 -39.57 -26.48 -19.88
C ARG A 130 -40.39 -26.42 -21.17
N GLY A 131 -40.77 -27.60 -21.66
CA GLY A 131 -41.59 -27.76 -22.85
C GLY A 131 -41.15 -28.96 -23.68
N ILE A 132 -42.02 -29.41 -24.58
CA ILE A 132 -41.70 -30.45 -25.57
C ILE A 132 -41.17 -29.73 -26.81
N SER A 133 -39.93 -30.05 -27.22
CA SER A 133 -39.38 -29.56 -28.48
C SER A 133 -40.32 -29.93 -29.63
N GLY A 134 -40.79 -28.94 -30.40
CA GLY A 134 -41.66 -29.13 -31.56
C GLY A 134 -43.18 -28.95 -31.33
N MET A 135 -43.64 -28.65 -30.12
CA MET A 135 -45.03 -28.28 -29.86
C MET A 135 -45.12 -26.83 -29.35
N HIS A 136 -45.89 -25.98 -30.03
CA HIS A 136 -46.11 -24.55 -29.74
C HIS A 136 -46.82 -24.26 -28.40
N LYS A 137 -46.42 -24.87 -27.28
CA LYS A 137 -46.94 -24.56 -25.94
C LYS A 137 -45.85 -23.90 -25.12
N ALA A 138 -46.14 -22.65 -24.73
CA ALA A 138 -45.41 -21.75 -23.83
C ALA A 138 -44.10 -22.30 -23.24
N TYR A 139 -42.98 -21.78 -23.73
CA TYR A 139 -41.67 -21.96 -23.14
C TYR A 139 -41.65 -21.28 -21.77
N THR A 140 -41.55 -22.08 -20.70
CA THR A 140 -41.45 -21.55 -19.34
C THR A 140 -40.14 -21.99 -18.71
N LEU A 141 -39.52 -21.12 -17.91
CA LEU A 141 -38.33 -21.51 -17.17
C LEU A 141 -38.71 -22.43 -16.01
N CYS A 142 -37.85 -23.39 -15.71
CA CYS A 142 -37.95 -24.12 -14.45
C CYS A 142 -37.54 -23.23 -13.26
N ASN A 143 -37.83 -23.69 -12.03
CA ASN A 143 -37.58 -22.90 -10.82
C ASN A 143 -36.14 -22.35 -10.74
N SER A 144 -35.14 -23.19 -10.99
CA SER A 144 -33.74 -22.74 -11.01
C SER A 144 -33.43 -21.74 -12.12
N GLY A 145 -34.11 -21.85 -13.27
CA GLY A 145 -33.99 -20.90 -14.37
C GLY A 145 -34.62 -19.55 -14.02
N GLN A 146 -35.79 -19.56 -13.36
CA GLN A 146 -36.45 -18.36 -12.88
C GLN A 146 -35.59 -17.63 -11.83
N LEU A 147 -35.05 -18.36 -10.85
CA LEU A 147 -34.11 -17.78 -9.87
C LEU A 147 -32.90 -17.13 -10.53
N LEU A 148 -32.34 -17.76 -11.56
CA LEU A 148 -31.19 -17.23 -12.28
C LEU A 148 -31.56 -16.01 -13.14
N GLN A 149 -32.74 -16.03 -13.75
CA GLN A 149 -33.28 -14.89 -14.49
C GLN A 149 -33.49 -13.68 -13.58
N ASP A 150 -34.12 -13.89 -12.42
CA ASP A 150 -34.53 -12.81 -11.52
C ASP A 150 -33.37 -12.25 -10.71
N ASN A 151 -32.48 -13.10 -10.20
CA ASN A 151 -31.42 -12.68 -9.28
C ASN A 151 -30.07 -12.41 -9.95
N PHE A 152 -29.83 -12.97 -11.15
CA PHE A 152 -28.56 -12.79 -11.86
C PHE A 152 -28.72 -12.03 -13.17
N ILE A 153 -29.53 -12.50 -14.12
CA ILE A 153 -29.59 -11.91 -15.47
C ILE A 153 -30.28 -10.55 -15.50
N THR A 154 -31.49 -10.45 -14.95
CA THR A 154 -32.27 -9.20 -14.98
C THR A 154 -31.52 -8.03 -14.32
N PRO A 155 -30.82 -8.22 -13.17
CA PRO A 155 -29.99 -7.18 -12.57
C PRO A 155 -28.80 -6.69 -13.42
N LEU A 156 -28.33 -7.47 -14.42
CA LEU A 156 -27.28 -7.00 -15.33
C LEU A 156 -27.79 -5.91 -16.28
N GLY A 157 -29.09 -5.86 -16.55
CA GLY A 157 -29.69 -4.90 -17.48
C GLY A 157 -29.25 -5.07 -18.93
N LEU A 158 -28.69 -6.22 -19.29
CA LEU A 158 -28.25 -6.52 -20.65
C LEU A 158 -29.44 -6.87 -21.55
N THR A 159 -29.55 -6.16 -22.68
CA THR A 159 -30.56 -6.41 -23.73
C THR A 159 -30.09 -7.44 -24.75
N GLU A 160 -28.79 -7.58 -24.93
CA GLU A 160 -28.15 -8.49 -25.89
C GLU A 160 -26.97 -9.23 -25.25
N TYR A 161 -26.81 -10.50 -25.62
CA TYR A 161 -25.79 -11.40 -25.06
C TYR A 161 -24.79 -11.88 -26.12
N SER A 162 -24.52 -11.07 -27.14
CA SER A 162 -23.43 -11.35 -28.06
C SER A 162 -22.08 -11.19 -27.36
N LYS A 163 -21.07 -11.91 -27.82
CA LYS A 163 -19.74 -11.93 -27.18
C LYS A 163 -19.15 -10.53 -27.01
N ASN A 164 -19.32 -9.67 -28.03
CA ASN A 164 -18.79 -8.30 -28.00
C ASN A 164 -19.54 -7.44 -26.97
N THR A 165 -20.86 -7.51 -26.90
CA THR A 165 -21.66 -6.75 -25.94
C THR A 165 -21.34 -7.16 -24.51
N VAL A 166 -21.22 -8.47 -24.25
CA VAL A 166 -20.83 -8.98 -22.92
C VAL A 166 -19.41 -8.56 -22.57
N ASN A 167 -18.46 -8.63 -23.51
CA ASN A 167 -17.08 -8.20 -23.30
C ASN A 167 -16.99 -6.72 -22.92
N SER A 168 -17.64 -5.84 -23.69
CA SER A 168 -17.68 -4.40 -23.38
C SER A 168 -18.33 -4.11 -22.04
N PHE A 169 -19.44 -4.78 -21.71
CA PHE A 169 -20.12 -4.63 -20.43
C PHE A 169 -19.24 -5.05 -19.25
N VAL A 170 -18.58 -6.20 -19.33
CA VAL A 170 -17.68 -6.67 -18.27
C VAL A 170 -16.46 -5.75 -18.14
N ALA A 171 -15.89 -5.30 -19.26
CA ALA A 171 -14.79 -4.34 -19.25
C ALA A 171 -15.18 -3.02 -18.58
N GLU A 172 -16.38 -2.50 -18.85
CA GLU A 172 -16.91 -1.29 -18.20
C GLU A 172 -17.06 -1.49 -16.69
N LEU A 173 -17.56 -2.65 -16.24
CA LEU A 173 -17.69 -2.95 -14.81
C LEU A 173 -16.35 -3.03 -14.09
N ILE A 174 -15.35 -3.63 -14.73
CA ILE A 174 -13.98 -3.69 -14.20
C ILE A 174 -13.40 -2.28 -14.12
N ASP A 175 -13.52 -1.48 -15.18
CA ASP A 175 -13.02 -0.10 -15.19
C ASP A 175 -13.71 0.78 -14.13
N GLU A 176 -15.03 0.68 -13.97
CA GLU A 176 -15.78 1.38 -12.92
C GLU A 176 -15.25 1.02 -11.52
N HIS A 177 -15.05 -0.27 -11.26
CA HIS A 177 -14.50 -0.75 -9.99
C HIS A 177 -13.06 -0.27 -9.76
N GLN A 178 -12.19 -0.35 -10.78
CA GLN A 178 -10.82 0.14 -10.72
C GLN A 178 -10.75 1.66 -10.49
N ARG A 179 -11.61 2.43 -11.14
CA ARG A 179 -11.71 3.89 -10.92
C ARG A 179 -12.14 4.21 -9.49
N ALA A 180 -13.11 3.47 -8.94
CA ALA A 180 -13.55 3.66 -7.57
C ALA A 180 -12.40 3.42 -6.56
N LEU A 181 -11.63 2.34 -6.74
CA LEU A 181 -10.48 2.04 -5.88
C LEU A 181 -9.37 3.10 -6.00
N LYS A 182 -9.04 3.54 -7.22
CA LYS A 182 -8.06 4.59 -7.45
C LYS A 182 -8.45 5.91 -6.77
N LEU A 183 -9.74 6.28 -6.84
CA LEU A 183 -10.24 7.48 -6.17
C LEU A 183 -10.14 7.39 -4.63
N LEU A 184 -10.40 6.21 -4.05
CA LEU A 184 -10.25 6.00 -2.61
C LEU A 184 -8.79 6.18 -2.18
N LEU A 185 -7.85 5.53 -2.87
CA LEU A 185 -6.42 5.67 -2.57
C LEU A 185 -5.93 7.11 -2.73
N LEU A 186 -6.33 7.78 -3.81
CA LEU A 186 -5.96 9.18 -4.05
C LEU A 186 -6.49 10.12 -2.95
N ASN A 187 -7.68 9.84 -2.40
CA ASN A 187 -8.22 10.60 -1.28
C ASN A 187 -7.43 10.34 0.01
N GLU A 188 -7.07 9.10 0.30
CA GLU A 188 -6.23 8.75 1.45
C GLU A 188 -4.85 9.42 1.39
N GLU A 189 -4.20 9.35 0.22
CA GLU A 189 -2.93 10.05 -0.03
C GLU A 189 -3.06 11.55 0.15
N ASN A 190 -4.11 12.18 -0.41
CA ASN A 190 -4.35 13.61 -0.23
C ASN A 190 -4.57 14.00 1.24
N THR A 191 -5.29 13.18 2.01
CA THR A 191 -5.47 13.46 3.45
C THR A 191 -4.15 13.33 4.22
N THR A 192 -3.31 12.38 3.85
CA THR A 192 -2.00 12.16 4.46
C THR A 192 -1.04 13.30 4.11
N LEU A 193 -0.98 13.70 2.84
CA LEU A 193 -0.18 14.84 2.37
C LEU A 193 -0.61 16.15 3.05
N LYS A 194 -1.92 16.40 3.21
CA LYS A 194 -2.42 17.58 3.93
C LYS A 194 -1.97 17.61 5.40
N LYS A 195 -1.97 16.46 6.09
CA LYS A 195 -1.46 16.36 7.47
C LYS A 195 0.03 16.65 7.54
N GLN A 196 0.82 16.04 6.65
CA GLN A 196 2.25 16.29 6.57
C GLN A 196 2.55 17.76 6.28
N PHE A 197 1.77 18.39 5.40
CA PHE A 197 1.90 19.81 5.09
C PHE A 197 1.62 20.68 6.32
N SER A 198 0.54 20.41 7.07
CA SER A 198 0.24 21.16 8.29
C SER A 198 1.32 20.99 9.37
N GLU A 199 1.82 19.76 9.56
CA GLU A 199 2.89 19.49 10.53
C GLU A 199 4.19 20.22 10.15
N LEU A 200 4.51 20.25 8.85
CA LEU A 200 5.70 20.93 8.35
C LEU A 200 5.56 22.45 8.49
N GLU A 201 4.36 23.00 8.26
CA GLU A 201 4.07 24.42 8.45
C GLU A 201 4.20 24.83 9.93
N GLU A 202 3.72 24.01 10.87
CA GLU A 202 3.88 24.24 12.32
C GLU A 202 5.36 24.21 12.73
N ARG A 203 6.12 23.22 12.25
CA ARG A 203 7.57 23.14 12.51
C ARG A 203 8.32 24.33 11.94
N PHE A 204 7.94 24.79 10.74
CA PHE A 204 8.55 25.94 10.12
C PHE A 204 8.34 27.21 10.97
N LYS A 205 7.12 27.44 11.45
CA LYS A 205 6.82 28.56 12.37
C LYS A 205 7.62 28.48 13.67
N ALA A 206 7.71 27.30 14.29
CA ALA A 206 8.50 27.11 15.50
C ALA A 206 10.00 27.37 15.28
N LEU A 207 10.56 26.92 14.16
CA LEU A 207 11.95 27.19 13.77
C LEU A 207 12.19 28.68 13.50
N GLU A 208 11.21 29.38 12.92
CA GLU A 208 11.30 30.82 12.67
C GLU A 208 11.29 31.63 13.98
N GLU A 209 10.45 31.24 14.95
CA GLU A 209 10.44 31.81 16.30
C GLU A 209 11.75 31.53 17.05
N GLU A 210 12.28 30.30 16.98
CA GLU A 210 13.55 29.93 17.57
C GLU A 210 14.70 30.74 16.97
N LYS A 211 14.77 30.85 15.64
CA LYS A 211 15.77 31.66 14.94
C LYS A 211 15.73 33.12 15.40
N LEU A 212 14.54 33.73 15.50
CA LEU A 212 14.39 35.09 16.00
C LEU A 212 14.90 35.23 17.43
N SER A 213 14.61 34.27 18.30
CA SER A 213 15.11 34.26 19.68
C SER A 213 16.64 34.13 19.75
N LEU A 214 17.22 33.30 18.88
CA LEU A 214 18.67 33.13 18.75
C LEU A 214 19.35 34.39 18.22
N GLU A 215 18.74 35.09 17.26
CA GLU A 215 19.26 36.38 16.78
C GLU A 215 19.26 37.45 17.88
N VAL A 216 18.22 37.47 18.73
CA VAL A 216 18.16 38.38 19.89
C VAL A 216 19.26 38.05 20.90
N THR A 217 19.44 36.78 21.25
CA THR A 217 20.48 36.35 22.21
C THR A 217 21.89 36.59 21.66
N MET A 218 22.13 36.35 20.35
CA MET A 218 23.40 36.70 19.71
C MET A 218 23.71 38.19 19.82
N LYS A 219 22.72 39.07 19.57
CA LYS A 219 22.92 40.53 19.71
C LYS A 219 23.23 40.93 21.15
N GLN A 220 22.58 40.31 22.14
CA GLN A 220 22.84 40.56 23.57
C GLN A 220 24.26 40.14 23.95
N LEU A 221 24.68 38.92 23.59
CA LEU A 221 26.03 38.43 23.84
C LEU A 221 27.10 39.29 23.15
N GLN A 222 26.81 39.80 21.96
CA GLN A 222 27.71 40.69 21.24
C GLN A 222 27.87 42.05 21.95
N GLN A 223 26.80 42.59 22.54
CA GLN A 223 26.85 43.80 23.37
C GLN A 223 27.60 43.56 24.69
N GLU A 224 27.36 42.42 25.36
CA GLU A 224 28.10 42.07 26.58
C GLU A 224 29.59 41.93 26.31
N LYS A 225 29.96 41.27 25.21
CA LYS A 225 31.36 41.14 24.80
C LYS A 225 32.01 42.51 24.60
N GLN A 226 31.34 43.44 23.91
CA GLN A 226 31.85 44.81 23.74
C GLN A 226 32.07 45.51 25.09
N ARG A 227 31.12 45.41 26.02
CA ARG A 227 31.25 45.98 27.37
C ARG A 227 32.41 45.37 28.15
N THR A 228 32.62 44.06 28.04
CA THR A 228 33.74 43.40 28.71
C THR A 228 35.07 43.81 28.10
N ASP A 229 35.15 43.98 26.77
CA ASP A 229 36.36 44.44 26.09
C ASP A 229 36.71 45.88 26.53
N GLU A 230 35.70 46.77 26.58
CA GLU A 230 35.87 48.15 27.08
C GLU A 230 36.32 48.19 28.55
N ALA A 231 35.71 47.38 29.43
CA ALA A 231 36.09 47.30 30.83
C ALA A 231 37.52 46.77 31.01
N LEU A 232 37.93 45.82 30.17
CA LEU A 232 39.28 45.25 30.19
C LEU A 232 40.32 46.28 29.72
N GLU A 233 39.99 47.10 28.71
CA GLU A 233 40.82 48.25 28.32
C GLU A 233 40.96 49.28 29.44
N GLN A 234 39.86 49.66 30.10
CA GLN A 234 39.89 50.58 31.25
C GLN A 234 40.76 50.05 32.39
N LEU A 235 40.59 48.77 32.75
CA LEU A 235 41.39 48.11 33.77
C LEU A 235 42.89 48.08 33.41
N ASN A 236 43.21 47.85 32.13
CA ASN A 236 44.60 47.88 31.66
C ASN A 236 45.18 49.30 31.74
N GLN A 237 44.41 50.33 31.40
CA GLN A 237 44.83 51.73 31.55
C GLN A 237 45.07 52.08 33.03
N GLU A 238 44.17 51.69 33.93
CA GLU A 238 44.29 51.90 35.37
C GLU A 238 45.49 51.13 35.96
N LYS A 239 45.71 49.89 35.51
CA LYS A 239 46.90 49.12 35.89
C LYS A 239 48.20 49.82 35.45
N LEU A 240 48.21 50.41 34.26
CA LEU A 240 49.36 51.16 33.76
C LEU A 240 49.61 52.44 34.57
N SER A 241 48.56 53.19 34.92
CA SER A 241 48.69 54.40 35.75
C SER A 241 49.18 54.06 37.15
N LEU A 242 48.61 53.05 37.81
CA LEU A 242 49.06 52.57 39.12
C LEU A 242 50.51 52.05 39.08
N MET A 243 50.92 51.37 38.01
CA MET A 243 52.32 50.95 37.84
C MET A 243 53.27 52.15 37.70
N ALA A 244 52.86 53.21 37.02
CA ALA A 244 53.63 54.44 36.93
C ALA A 244 53.72 55.16 38.29
N GLU A 245 52.63 55.18 39.04
CA GLU A 245 52.55 55.79 40.37
C GLU A 245 53.41 55.03 41.40
N LEU A 246 53.36 53.69 41.40
CA LEU A 246 54.23 52.83 42.21
C LEU A 246 55.72 53.00 41.86
N LYS A 247 56.06 53.21 40.59
CA LYS A 247 57.45 53.55 40.20
C LYS A 247 57.88 54.88 40.79
N LEU A 248 57.02 55.89 40.74
CA LEU A 248 57.26 57.21 41.31
C LEU A 248 57.43 57.16 42.84
N GLU A 249 56.61 56.36 43.54
CA GLU A 249 56.77 56.13 44.99
C GLU A 249 58.04 55.35 45.33
N ARG A 250 58.44 54.37 44.51
CA ARG A 250 59.73 53.68 44.67
C ARG A 250 60.90 54.64 44.51
N GLU A 251 60.85 55.55 43.55
CA GLU A 251 61.88 56.59 43.36
C GLU A 251 61.95 57.55 44.57
N LYS A 252 60.79 57.94 45.14
CA LYS A 252 60.71 58.76 46.36
C LYS A 252 61.19 58.04 47.62
N THR A 253 61.03 56.72 47.72
CA THR A 253 61.49 55.92 48.87
C THR A 253 62.97 55.52 48.75
N THR A 254 63.53 55.46 47.54
CA THR A 254 65.00 55.34 47.35
C THR A 254 65.78 56.60 47.73
N GLU A 255 65.16 57.78 47.82
CA GLU A 255 65.81 59.01 48.31
C GLU A 255 65.85 59.13 49.85
N LYS A 256 65.15 58.27 50.62
CA LYS A 256 65.11 58.33 52.10
C LYS A 256 65.65 57.12 52.84
N SER A 257 66.32 56.16 52.18
CA SER A 257 67.04 55.11 52.91
C SER A 257 68.35 54.68 52.23
N LYS A 258 69.48 55.13 52.78
CA LYS A 258 70.66 54.26 52.92
C LYS A 258 70.35 53.27 54.05
N PRO A 259 70.70 51.98 53.91
CA PRO A 259 71.72 51.49 54.83
C PRO A 259 72.72 50.50 54.23
N SER A 260 73.90 50.59 54.84
CA SER A 260 74.95 49.60 55.08
C SER A 260 74.74 48.13 54.68
N SER A 261 75.82 47.60 54.12
CA SER A 261 76.28 46.21 54.09
C SER A 261 76.20 45.48 55.45
N ILE A 262 75.84 44.18 55.43
CA ILE A 262 76.38 43.08 56.27
C ILE A 262 75.89 41.70 55.73
N LYS A 263 76.77 40.69 55.89
CA LYS A 263 76.78 39.30 55.40
C LYS A 263 75.94 38.30 56.24
N ARG A 264 75.55 37.18 55.57
CA ARG A 264 75.38 35.76 56.06
C ARG A 264 74.37 35.54 57.22
N SER A 265 73.57 34.47 57.35
CA SER A 265 73.52 33.10 56.83
C SER A 265 72.20 32.41 57.27
N SER A 266 71.92 31.25 56.64
CA SER A 266 71.23 30.03 57.14
C SER A 266 69.69 29.92 57.16
N ASN A 267 69.25 28.87 56.42
CA ASN A 267 68.18 27.89 56.69
C ASN A 267 66.74 28.36 56.94
N MET A 268 65.80 27.89 56.10
CA MET A 268 64.99 26.70 56.39
C MET A 268 64.15 26.27 55.17
N ASN A 269 64.21 24.96 54.89
CA ASN A 269 63.19 24.05 54.35
C ASN A 269 62.01 24.61 53.53
N SER A 270 61.88 24.12 52.30
CA SER A 270 60.55 23.82 51.73
C SER A 270 60.66 22.67 50.73
N MET A 271 59.89 21.62 51.01
CA MET A 271 59.83 20.36 50.28
C MET A 271 59.52 20.54 48.80
N GLY A 272 60.35 19.95 47.94
CA GLY A 272 59.91 19.39 46.68
C GLY A 272 59.78 17.87 46.83
N GLY A 273 58.67 17.29 46.35
CA GLY A 273 58.58 15.85 46.15
C GLY A 273 57.17 15.26 46.20
N PHE A 274 56.73 14.78 45.02
CA PHE A 274 55.70 13.75 44.76
C PHE A 274 54.24 14.12 45.10
N GLY A 275 53.23 13.86 44.28
CA GLY A 275 53.14 13.06 43.07
C GLY A 275 51.67 12.63 42.93
N LEU A 276 51.18 12.62 41.69
CA LEU A 276 50.13 11.75 41.15
C LEU A 276 48.87 11.51 42.01
N ARG A 277 47.71 11.98 41.50
CA ARG A 277 46.76 11.04 40.87
C ARG A 277 45.65 11.78 40.07
N PRO A 278 45.32 11.26 38.88
CA PRO A 278 44.18 11.69 38.07
C PRO A 278 42.99 10.74 38.27
N TYR A 279 41.77 11.25 38.48
CA TYR A 279 40.51 10.54 38.26
C TYR A 279 39.44 11.59 37.90
N TYR A 280 39.04 11.66 36.64
CA TYR A 280 37.84 11.02 36.05
C TYR A 280 36.52 11.62 36.55
N LEU A 281 35.78 12.26 35.63
CA LEU A 281 34.33 12.57 35.56
C LEU A 281 34.19 13.93 34.83
N SER A 282 33.66 14.12 33.64
CA SER A 282 32.99 13.33 32.59
C SER A 282 32.67 14.36 31.49
N PRO A 283 32.84 14.10 30.20
CA PRO A 283 32.27 14.95 29.16
C PRO A 283 30.82 14.49 28.95
N PHE A 284 29.85 15.27 29.42
CA PHE A 284 28.47 15.08 28.98
C PHE A 284 28.29 15.83 27.67
N PHE A 285 28.58 15.13 26.56
CA PHE A 285 28.07 15.50 25.25
C PHE A 285 26.59 15.07 25.18
N PRO A 286 25.63 15.97 24.94
CA PRO A 286 24.44 15.58 24.24
C PRO A 286 24.81 15.43 22.76
N SER A 287 25.01 14.18 22.38
CA SER A 287 24.73 13.71 21.02
C SER A 287 23.29 14.09 20.68
N ILE A 288 23.13 15.15 19.87
CA ILE A 288 21.94 15.29 19.02
C ILE A 288 22.40 14.91 17.63
N GLY A 289 21.97 13.71 17.23
CA GLY A 289 22.23 13.15 15.93
C GLY A 289 21.66 14.05 14.84
N LEU A 290 22.52 14.43 13.91
CA LEU A 290 22.13 14.74 12.54
C LEU A 290 21.62 13.43 11.91
N PRO A 291 20.37 13.35 11.44
CA PRO A 291 20.02 12.36 10.44
C PRO A 291 20.77 12.74 9.17
N SER A 292 21.66 11.84 8.74
CA SER A 292 22.16 11.76 7.37
C SER A 292 20.96 11.69 6.42
N LEU A 293 20.81 12.72 5.58
CA LEU A 293 19.91 12.67 4.44
C LEU A 293 20.60 13.34 3.26
N LEU A 294 20.58 12.60 2.14
CA LEU A 294 20.91 13.00 0.78
C LEU A 294 22.38 12.84 0.36
N GLU A 295 22.76 11.57 0.19
CA GLU A 295 23.60 11.19 -0.94
C GLU A 295 22.79 11.41 -2.23
N TYR A 296 23.05 12.54 -2.89
CA TYR A 296 22.66 12.79 -4.28
C TYR A 296 23.47 11.83 -5.16
N LYS A 297 22.83 10.79 -5.71
CA LYS A 297 23.31 10.12 -6.91
C LYS A 297 22.73 10.83 -8.13
N GLU A 298 23.45 11.85 -8.59
CA GLU A 298 23.51 12.14 -10.02
C GLU A 298 24.43 11.11 -10.66
N GLY A 299 23.92 10.41 -11.66
CA GLY A 299 24.62 9.37 -12.39
C GLY A 299 23.78 8.94 -13.57
N GLY A 300 23.58 9.87 -14.51
CA GLY A 300 23.22 9.52 -15.87
C GLY A 300 24.47 8.98 -16.56
N GLU A 301 24.38 7.77 -17.09
CA GLU A 301 25.24 7.32 -18.17
C GLU A 301 24.37 6.56 -19.17
N LEU A 302 24.08 7.26 -20.26
CA LEU A 302 23.81 6.68 -21.55
C LEU A 302 25.07 5.92 -21.98
N ASP A 303 24.93 4.65 -22.35
CA ASP A 303 25.70 4.16 -23.48
C ASP A 303 24.90 3.09 -24.23
N ASP A 304 24.57 3.48 -25.46
CA ASP A 304 24.30 2.60 -26.57
C ASP A 304 25.53 1.73 -26.82
N LYS A 305 25.33 0.43 -27.13
CA LYS A 305 25.72 -0.18 -28.42
C LYS A 305 25.92 -1.70 -28.34
N GLU A 306 25.57 -2.27 -29.50
CA GLU A 306 26.14 -3.48 -30.10
C GLU A 306 25.83 -4.80 -29.37
N GLY A 307 25.03 -5.70 -29.93
CA GLY A 307 25.15 -6.19 -31.30
C GLY A 307 25.86 -7.54 -31.24
N ASN A 308 25.10 -8.63 -31.35
CA ASN A 308 25.64 -9.85 -31.92
C ASN A 308 24.50 -10.63 -32.59
N GLU A 309 24.43 -10.42 -33.90
CA GLU A 309 23.99 -11.41 -34.87
C GLU A 309 24.96 -12.61 -34.81
N GLU A 310 24.44 -13.83 -34.81
CA GLU A 310 25.01 -14.96 -35.56
C GLU A 310 23.85 -15.96 -35.79
N THR A 311 23.19 -15.88 -36.94
CA THR A 311 23.45 -16.69 -38.14
C THR A 311 23.16 -18.19 -38.00
N GLY A 312 22.00 -18.59 -38.52
CA GLY A 312 22.01 -19.45 -39.71
C GLY A 312 21.69 -20.94 -39.55
N PRO A 313 21.40 -21.62 -40.67
CA PRO A 313 20.16 -22.40 -40.82
C PRO A 313 20.39 -23.89 -41.08
N LYS A 314 19.30 -24.69 -41.05
CA LYS A 314 19.07 -25.91 -41.86
C LYS A 314 17.66 -26.45 -41.59
N SER A 315 16.71 -26.33 -42.51
CA SER A 315 16.50 -27.12 -43.74
C SER A 315 15.57 -28.33 -43.51
N THR A 316 14.41 -28.26 -44.19
CA THR A 316 13.71 -29.36 -44.88
C THR A 316 13.32 -30.62 -44.10
N THR A 317 12.02 -30.88 -44.01
CA THR A 317 11.44 -32.13 -44.54
C THR A 317 9.97 -31.89 -44.91
N THR A 318 9.73 -31.84 -46.21
CA THR A 318 8.46 -32.09 -46.88
C THR A 318 8.25 -33.60 -46.89
N GLN A 319 7.12 -34.10 -46.40
CA GLN A 319 6.59 -35.39 -46.85
C GLN A 319 5.10 -35.24 -47.14
N SER A 320 4.84 -35.31 -48.44
CA SER A 320 3.63 -35.70 -49.14
C SER A 320 3.00 -36.98 -48.58
N LEU A 321 1.67 -37.00 -48.48
CA LEU A 321 0.86 -38.21 -48.60
C LEU A 321 -0.44 -37.81 -49.31
N ASP A 322 -0.37 -37.91 -50.64
CA ASP A 322 -1.50 -38.20 -51.51
C ASP A 322 -1.77 -39.72 -51.49
N PHE A 323 -2.91 -40.10 -52.08
CA PHE A 323 -3.58 -41.40 -52.29
C PHE A 323 -4.81 -41.58 -51.38
N ASP A 324 -5.99 -41.94 -51.87
CA ASP A 324 -6.66 -41.88 -53.19
C ASP A 324 -8.02 -42.57 -52.98
N ILE A 325 -9.04 -42.10 -53.69
CA ILE A 325 -10.32 -42.76 -54.05
C ILE A 325 -11.31 -43.09 -52.92
#